data_AF-A0A382QVE3-F1
#
_entry.id   AF-A0A382QVE3-F1
#
_cell.length_a   1.000
_cell.length_b   1.000
_cell.length_c   1.000
_cell.angle_alpha   90.00
_cell.angle_beta   90.00
_cell.angle_gamma   90.00
#
_symmetry.space_group_name_H-M   'P 1'
#
loop_
_entity.id
_entity.type
_entity.pdbx_description
1 polymer ?
#
loop_
_entity_poly.entity_id
_entity_poly.type
_entity_poly.pdbx_seq_one_letter_code
_entity_poly.pdbx_strand_id
1 'polypeptide(L)'
;MMIKIGTSVFLLIAAGTLSGGGNFGPLLMIAPMVLVGMLWVGPVMDYLGGSAINSLFGGGERLEAKPLYSMAEAKWRQGKAKLAVELIDDELEKFPCDFDGQMLKSQIQMESLHDFPSAECTLLCIARQPQHGAGQIARALYQLADWQQKQGELE
;
A
#
# COMPACT_ATOMS: atom_id res chain seq x y z
N MET A 1 -11.75 18.70 22.12
CA MET A 1 -12.52 17.58 22.72
C MET A 1 -13.16 17.97 24.04
N MET A 2 -12.44 18.58 24.99
CA MET A 2 -12.97 19.02 26.29
C MET A 2 -14.15 20.02 26.19
N ILE A 3 -14.10 20.97 25.26
CA ILE A 3 -15.20 21.94 25.03
C ILE A 3 -16.49 21.24 24.59
N LYS A 4 -16.40 20.23 23.68
CA LYS A 4 -17.56 19.48 23.18
C LYS A 4 -18.23 18.65 24.28
N ILE A 5 -17.42 18.02 25.13
CA ILE A 5 -17.89 17.25 26.29
C ILE A 5 -18.60 18.18 27.28
N GLY A 6 -18.04 19.36 27.54
CA GLY A 6 -18.67 20.39 28.39
C GLY A 6 -20.05 20.84 27.88
N THR A 7 -20.19 21.13 26.58
CA THR A 7 -21.49 21.47 25.98
C THR A 7 -22.50 20.32 26.01
N SER A 8 -22.04 19.08 25.84
CA SER A 8 -22.93 17.91 25.87
C SER A 8 -23.46 17.63 27.28
N VAL A 9 -22.60 17.77 28.30
CA VAL A 9 -22.98 17.63 29.71
C VAL A 9 -23.94 18.76 30.12
N PHE A 10 -23.68 19.99 29.68
CA PHE A 10 -24.58 21.13 29.91
C PHE A 10 -25.96 20.92 29.28
N LEU A 11 -26.02 20.44 28.03
CA LEU A 11 -27.29 20.14 27.34
C LEU A 11 -28.06 18.99 27.98
N LEU A 12 -27.38 17.95 28.48
CA LEU A 12 -28.02 16.83 29.18
C LEU A 12 -28.58 17.25 30.55
N ILE A 13 -27.86 18.10 31.29
CA ILE A 13 -28.35 18.66 32.56
C ILE A 13 -29.55 19.58 32.31
N ALA A 14 -29.49 20.45 31.30
CA ALA A 14 -30.60 21.30 30.90
C ALA A 14 -31.84 20.48 30.48
N ALA A 15 -31.66 19.41 29.71
CA ALA A 15 -32.73 18.48 29.34
C ALA A 15 -33.35 17.77 30.54
N GLY A 16 -32.54 17.34 31.52
CA GLY A 16 -33.02 16.75 32.77
C GLY A 16 -33.86 17.72 33.61
N THR A 17 -33.49 19.00 33.67
CA THR A 17 -34.29 20.03 34.36
C THR A 17 -35.61 20.34 33.64
N LEU A 18 -35.64 20.21 32.31
CA LEU A 18 -36.82 20.43 31.47
C LEU A 18 -37.82 19.25 31.52
N SER A 19 -37.33 18.05 31.84
CA SER A 19 -38.14 16.84 32.05
C SER A 19 -39.06 16.92 33.29
N GLY A 20 -38.89 17.91 34.17
CA GLY A 20 -39.77 18.14 35.32
C GLY A 20 -41.14 18.75 34.96
N GLY A 21 -41.33 19.18 33.70
CA GLY A 21 -42.54 19.87 33.22
C GLY A 21 -43.64 18.93 32.68
N GLY A 22 -44.11 17.97 33.47
CA GLY A 22 -45.32 17.16 33.18
C GLY A 22 -45.35 16.47 31.79
N ASN A 23 -46.56 16.23 31.25
CA ASN A 23 -46.79 15.45 30.02
C ASN A 23 -46.12 15.99 28.73
N PHE A 24 -45.60 17.22 28.73
CA PHE A 24 -44.90 17.83 27.57
C PHE A 24 -43.38 17.70 27.64
N GLY A 25 -42.83 17.27 28.78
CA GLY A 25 -41.39 17.05 28.98
C GLY A 25 -40.71 16.17 27.90
N PRO A 26 -41.28 15.02 27.50
CA PRO A 26 -40.59 14.15 26.54
C PRO A 26 -40.51 14.73 25.12
N LEU A 27 -41.45 15.59 24.70
CA LEU A 27 -41.41 16.23 23.38
C LEU A 27 -40.32 17.32 23.31
N LEU A 28 -40.13 18.05 24.40
CA LEU A 28 -39.10 19.10 24.52
C LEU A 28 -37.68 18.53 24.65
N MET A 29 -37.56 17.24 25.00
CA MET A 29 -36.29 16.53 25.13
C MET A 29 -35.72 16.03 23.79
N ILE A 30 -36.54 15.93 22.73
CA ILE A 30 -36.12 15.45 21.41
C ILE A 30 -35.15 16.44 20.76
N ALA A 31 -35.43 17.75 20.83
CA ALA A 31 -34.59 18.79 20.22
C ALA A 31 -33.13 18.80 20.76
N PRO A 32 -32.86 18.81 22.07
CA PRO A 32 -31.49 18.75 22.58
C PRO A 32 -30.82 17.40 22.29
N MET A 33 -31.56 16.28 22.28
CA MET A 33 -31.02 14.97 21.92
C MET A 33 -30.54 14.90 20.46
N VAL A 34 -31.30 15.48 19.53
CA VAL A 34 -30.92 15.53 18.10
C VAL A 34 -29.69 16.41 17.90
N LEU A 35 -29.59 17.54 18.60
CA LEU A 35 -28.43 18.43 18.54
C LEU A 35 -27.17 17.76 19.07
N VAL A 36 -27.28 17.01 20.17
CA VAL A 36 -26.17 16.20 20.71
C VAL A 36 -25.76 15.11 19.71
N GLY A 37 -26.74 14.44 19.09
CA GLY A 37 -26.49 13.48 18.02
C GLY A 37 -25.67 14.10 16.89
N MET A 38 -26.13 15.20 16.30
CA MET A 38 -25.42 15.91 15.23
C MET A 38 -24.01 16.39 15.61
N LEU A 39 -23.80 16.81 16.86
CA LEU A 39 -22.49 17.25 17.36
C LEU A 39 -21.45 16.10 17.35
N TRP A 40 -21.92 14.87 17.57
CA TRP A 40 -21.10 13.67 17.61
C TRP A 40 -21.11 12.85 16.32
N VAL A 41 -21.95 13.16 15.32
CA VAL A 41 -21.97 12.47 14.02
C VAL A 41 -20.58 12.44 13.37
N GLY A 42 -19.85 13.57 13.33
CA GLY A 42 -18.50 13.61 12.74
C GLY A 42 -17.51 12.65 13.41
N PRO A 43 -17.22 12.82 14.71
CA PRO A 43 -16.30 11.92 15.43
C PRO A 43 -16.72 10.45 15.43
N VAL A 44 -18.03 10.17 15.48
CA VAL A 44 -18.56 8.80 15.43
C VAL A 44 -18.37 8.20 14.04
N MET A 45 -18.58 8.97 12.97
CA MET A 45 -18.30 8.55 11.60
C MET A 45 -16.81 8.40 11.33
N ASP A 46 -15.96 9.23 11.93
CA ASP A 46 -14.50 9.07 11.84
C ASP A 46 -14.03 7.81 12.57
N TYR A 47 -14.64 7.44 13.69
CA TYR A 47 -14.31 6.23 14.43
C TYR A 47 -14.86 4.95 13.76
N LEU A 48 -16.14 4.94 13.38
CA LEU A 48 -16.80 3.78 12.76
C LEU A 48 -16.47 3.65 11.27
N GLY A 49 -16.57 4.75 10.53
CA GLY A 49 -16.27 4.81 9.10
C GLY A 49 -14.77 4.78 8.85
N GLY A 50 -13.99 5.55 9.60
CA GLY A 50 -12.53 5.51 9.50
C GLY A 50 -12.01 4.10 9.73
N SER A 51 -12.30 3.43 10.86
CA SER A 51 -11.73 2.10 11.11
C SER A 51 -12.23 1.02 10.14
N ALA A 52 -13.51 1.01 9.77
CA ALA A 52 -14.07 -0.04 8.92
C ALA A 52 -13.71 0.14 7.44
N ILE A 53 -13.72 1.39 6.94
CA ILE A 53 -13.29 1.69 5.58
C ILE A 53 -11.76 1.53 5.49
N ASN A 54 -11.01 1.91 6.53
CA ASN A 54 -9.55 1.73 6.58
C ASN A 54 -9.15 0.24 6.65
N SER A 55 -9.93 -0.61 7.31
CA SER A 55 -9.68 -2.06 7.34
C SER A 55 -10.12 -2.76 6.04
N LEU A 56 -11.11 -2.21 5.33
CA LEU A 56 -11.56 -2.75 4.03
C LEU A 56 -10.74 -2.23 2.84
N PHE A 57 -10.21 -1.01 2.92
CA PHE A 57 -9.48 -0.33 1.85
C PHE A 57 -7.99 -0.07 2.17
N GLY A 58 -7.45 -0.65 3.25
CA GLY A 58 -6.02 -0.58 3.58
C GLY A 58 -5.52 0.86 3.74
N GLY A 59 -6.27 1.69 4.46
CA GLY A 59 -5.94 3.10 4.56
C GLY A 59 -4.77 3.38 5.50
N GLY A 60 -3.85 4.21 5.04
CA GLY A 60 -3.01 5.00 5.93
C GLY A 60 -1.70 4.37 6.40
N GLU A 61 -1.24 3.26 5.83
CA GLU A 61 0.21 3.09 5.77
C GLU A 61 0.70 4.18 4.83
N ARG A 62 1.53 5.09 5.36
CA ARG A 62 2.41 5.90 4.51
C ARG A 62 2.98 4.89 3.53
N LEU A 63 2.61 5.00 2.25
CA LEU A 63 3.25 4.23 1.21
C LEU A 63 4.72 4.60 1.35
N GLU A 64 5.49 3.79 2.09
CA GLU A 64 6.92 3.69 1.88
C GLU A 64 7.01 3.58 0.37
N ALA A 65 7.76 4.50 -0.24
CA ALA A 65 7.85 4.61 -1.68
C ALA A 65 8.42 3.30 -2.20
N LYS A 66 7.54 2.33 -2.38
CA LYS A 66 7.84 0.97 -2.75
C LYS A 66 7.74 0.98 -4.26
N PRO A 67 8.80 0.56 -4.95
CA PRO A 67 8.82 0.63 -6.40
C PRO A 67 7.63 -0.16 -6.96
N LEU A 68 6.78 0.52 -7.74
CA LEU A 68 5.55 -0.05 -8.28
C LEU A 68 5.84 -0.70 -9.63
N TYR A 69 6.42 -1.91 -9.61
CA TYR A 69 6.66 -2.69 -10.82
C TYR A 69 5.39 -3.26 -11.47
N SER A 70 4.22 -3.09 -10.85
CA SER A 70 2.93 -3.55 -11.38
C SER A 70 2.63 -3.00 -12.78
N MET A 71 3.05 -1.77 -13.07
CA MET A 71 2.95 -1.19 -14.42
C MET A 71 3.89 -1.88 -15.41
N ALA A 72 5.12 -2.18 -15.00
CA ALA A 72 6.09 -2.90 -15.83
C ALA A 72 5.61 -4.33 -16.12
N GLU A 73 5.12 -5.06 -15.11
CA GLU A 73 4.52 -6.39 -15.28
C GLU A 73 3.32 -6.36 -16.23
N ALA A 74 2.43 -5.37 -16.08
CA ALA A 74 1.28 -5.22 -16.98
C ALA A 74 1.73 -4.99 -18.44
N LYS A 75 2.78 -4.19 -18.67
CA LYS A 75 3.35 -3.98 -20.01
C LYS A 75 4.05 -5.22 -20.54
N TRP A 76 4.73 -5.96 -19.67
CA TRP A 76 5.36 -7.23 -20.02
C TRP A 76 4.31 -8.25 -20.49
N ARG A 77 3.22 -8.41 -19.73
CA ARG A 77 2.08 -9.28 -20.09
C ARG A 77 1.38 -8.87 -21.38
N GLN A 78 1.45 -7.59 -21.76
CA GLN A 78 0.95 -7.07 -23.04
C GLN A 78 1.92 -7.35 -24.23
N GLY A 79 3.02 -8.08 -24.01
CA GLY A 79 4.05 -8.35 -25.02
C GLY A 79 5.01 -7.18 -25.26
N LYS A 80 4.92 -6.11 -24.46
CA LYS A 80 5.76 -4.91 -24.58
C LYS A 80 6.99 -5.00 -23.69
N ALA A 81 7.79 -6.06 -23.88
CA ALA A 81 8.93 -6.37 -23.02
C ALA A 81 9.97 -5.23 -22.95
N LYS A 82 10.28 -4.56 -24.07
CA LYS A 82 11.21 -3.43 -24.09
C LYS A 82 10.75 -2.25 -23.23
N LEU A 83 9.46 -1.90 -23.32
CA LEU A 83 8.86 -0.84 -22.50
C LEU A 83 8.78 -1.24 -21.03
N ALA A 84 8.62 -2.52 -20.73
CA ALA A 84 8.64 -3.01 -19.36
C ALA A 84 10.03 -2.86 -18.73
N VAL A 85 11.10 -3.16 -19.47
CA VAL A 85 12.49 -2.93 -19.01
C VAL A 85 12.76 -1.45 -18.78
N GLU A 86 12.31 -0.57 -19.69
CA GLU A 86 12.46 0.88 -19.54
C GLU A 86 11.77 1.41 -18.28
N LEU A 87 10.54 0.96 -18.00
CA LEU A 87 9.82 1.32 -16.78
C LEU A 87 10.49 0.80 -15.51
N ILE A 88 11.16 -0.37 -15.58
CA ILE A 88 11.94 -0.89 -14.46
C ILE A 88 13.19 -0.05 -14.27
N ASP A 89 13.85 0.35 -15.35
CA ASP A 89 15.05 1.18 -15.30
C ASP A 89 14.74 2.57 -14.72
N ASP A 90 13.64 3.21 -15.11
CA ASP A 90 13.17 4.48 -14.53
C ASP A 90 12.94 4.39 -13.01
N GLU A 91 12.51 3.23 -12.53
CA GLU A 91 12.25 3.00 -11.10
C GLU A 91 13.53 2.62 -10.35
N LEU A 92 14.44 1.86 -10.99
CA LEU A 92 15.78 1.57 -10.49
C LEU A 92 16.66 2.83 -10.45
N GLU A 93 16.42 3.86 -11.27
CA GLU A 93 17.10 5.16 -11.11
C GLU A 93 16.77 5.81 -9.75
N LYS A 94 15.55 5.60 -9.25
CA LYS A 94 15.11 6.11 -7.93
C LYS A 94 15.51 5.18 -6.80
N PHE A 95 15.49 3.87 -7.07
CA PHE A 95 15.81 2.80 -6.11
C PHE A 95 16.89 1.85 -6.67
N PRO A 96 18.16 2.30 -6.76
CA PRO A 96 19.21 1.59 -7.50
C PRO A 96 19.60 0.23 -6.91
N CYS A 97 19.33 0.00 -5.63
CA CYS A 97 19.64 -1.26 -4.95
C CYS A 97 18.39 -2.09 -4.65
N ASP A 98 17.34 -1.94 -5.46
CA ASP A 98 16.15 -2.76 -5.31
C ASP A 98 16.31 -4.14 -5.96
N PHE A 99 16.24 -5.18 -5.13
CA PHE A 99 16.44 -6.56 -5.56
C PHE A 99 15.32 -7.04 -6.49
N ASP A 100 14.08 -6.69 -6.16
CA ASP A 100 12.89 -7.19 -6.88
C ASP A 100 12.85 -6.63 -8.31
N GLY A 101 13.20 -5.36 -8.51
CA GLY A 101 13.33 -4.74 -9.83
C GLY A 101 14.45 -5.33 -10.68
N GLN A 102 15.64 -5.51 -10.11
CA GLN A 102 16.76 -6.11 -10.82
C GLN A 102 16.46 -7.57 -11.20
N MET A 103 15.82 -8.34 -10.32
CA MET A 103 15.34 -9.69 -10.64
C MET A 103 14.30 -9.68 -11.76
N LEU A 104 13.28 -8.83 -11.67
CA LEU A 104 12.23 -8.73 -12.69
C LEU A 104 12.81 -8.33 -14.06
N LYS A 105 13.76 -7.38 -14.09
CA LYS A 105 14.47 -6.99 -15.32
C LYS A 105 15.17 -8.19 -15.95
N SER A 106 15.93 -8.95 -15.14
CA SER A 106 16.65 -10.13 -15.63
C SER A 106 15.70 -11.19 -16.20
N GLN A 107 14.53 -11.39 -15.58
CA GLN A 107 13.53 -12.32 -16.06
C GLN A 107 12.92 -11.89 -17.40
N ILE A 108 12.57 -10.60 -17.56
CA ILE A 108 12.02 -10.09 -18.83
C ILE A 108 13.06 -10.19 -19.95
N GLN A 109 14.33 -9.90 -19.65
CA GLN A 109 15.43 -10.03 -20.60
C GLN A 109 15.59 -11.48 -21.08
N MET A 110 15.55 -12.45 -20.16
CA MET A 110 15.68 -13.86 -20.50
C MET A 110 14.43 -14.43 -21.22
N GLU A 111 13.24 -14.22 -20.66
CA GLU A 111 12.01 -14.88 -21.13
C GLU A 111 11.40 -14.22 -22.37
N SER A 112 11.52 -12.89 -22.52
CA SER A 112 10.85 -12.17 -23.61
C SER A 112 11.78 -11.52 -24.62
N LEU A 113 12.98 -11.11 -24.20
CA LEU A 113 13.98 -10.60 -25.14
C LEU A 113 14.93 -11.71 -25.62
N HIS A 114 14.92 -12.89 -24.99
CA HIS A 114 15.85 -13.98 -25.23
C HIS A 114 17.32 -13.51 -25.18
N ASP A 115 17.59 -12.48 -24.38
CA ASP A 115 18.89 -11.85 -24.24
C ASP A 115 19.54 -12.35 -22.94
N PHE A 116 20.10 -13.56 -23.03
CA PHE A 116 20.81 -14.18 -21.92
C PHE A 116 22.01 -13.35 -21.42
N PRO A 117 22.88 -12.78 -22.29
CA PRO A 117 23.98 -11.94 -21.83
C PRO A 117 23.53 -10.74 -20.98
N SER A 118 22.46 -10.06 -21.37
CA SER A 118 21.92 -8.93 -20.59
C SER A 118 21.33 -9.38 -19.25
N ALA A 119 20.63 -10.53 -19.23
CA ALA A 119 20.08 -11.11 -18.01
C ALA A 119 21.18 -11.54 -17.03
N GLU A 120 22.23 -12.18 -17.52
CA GLU A 120 23.41 -12.57 -16.75
C GLU A 120 24.11 -11.36 -16.14
N CYS A 121 24.32 -10.30 -16.93
CA CYS A 121 24.92 -9.07 -16.45
C CYS A 121 24.12 -8.47 -15.27
N THR A 122 22.79 -8.44 -15.39
CA THR A 122 21.89 -7.93 -14.35
C THR A 122 21.99 -8.78 -13.06
N LEU A 123 21.97 -10.12 -13.16
CA LEU A 123 22.10 -11.01 -12.00
C LEU A 123 23.48 -10.92 -11.32
N LEU A 124 24.55 -10.78 -12.10
CA LEU A 124 25.90 -10.58 -11.57
C LEU A 124 26.05 -9.20 -10.90
N CYS A 125 25.36 -8.18 -11.40
CA CYS A 125 25.28 -6.88 -10.74
C CYS A 125 24.60 -6.97 -9.36
N ILE A 126 23.53 -7.77 -9.21
CA ILE A 126 22.92 -8.06 -7.89
C ILE A 126 23.96 -8.71 -6.97
N ALA A 127 24.68 -9.72 -7.46
CA ALA A 127 25.66 -10.44 -6.65
C ALA A 127 26.86 -9.58 -6.19
N ARG A 128 27.16 -8.49 -6.91
CA ARG A 128 28.24 -7.54 -6.56
C ARG A 128 27.80 -6.44 -5.60
N GLN A 129 26.50 -6.23 -5.40
CA GLN A 129 25.98 -5.19 -4.52
C GLN A 129 26.01 -5.65 -3.06
N PRO A 130 26.82 -5.02 -2.18
CA PRO A 130 26.95 -5.45 -0.79
C PRO A 130 25.73 -5.10 0.08
N GLN A 131 24.77 -4.31 -0.43
CA GLN A 131 23.52 -4.00 0.28
C GLN A 131 22.55 -5.18 0.34
N HIS A 132 22.67 -6.16 -0.57
CA HIS A 132 21.78 -7.31 -0.60
C HIS A 132 22.17 -8.35 0.44
N GLY A 133 21.16 -8.91 1.10
CA GLY A 133 21.38 -10.02 2.04
C GLY A 133 21.92 -11.26 1.33
N ALA A 134 22.69 -12.09 2.05
CA ALA A 134 23.26 -13.32 1.49
C ALA A 134 22.21 -14.24 0.83
N GLY A 135 20.97 -14.27 1.32
CA GLY A 135 19.87 -15.03 0.72
C GLY A 135 19.40 -14.49 -0.64
N GLN A 136 19.42 -13.16 -0.84
CA GLN A 136 19.09 -12.53 -2.11
C GLN A 136 20.18 -12.80 -3.15
N ILE A 137 21.45 -12.67 -2.75
CA ILE A 137 22.60 -13.00 -3.60
C ILE A 137 22.56 -14.47 -4.02
N ALA A 138 22.32 -15.39 -3.07
CA ALA A 138 22.19 -16.81 -3.36
C ALA A 138 21.05 -17.09 -4.34
N ARG A 139 19.91 -16.42 -4.21
CA ARG A 139 18.77 -16.56 -5.12
C ARG A 139 19.09 -16.10 -6.54
N ALA A 140 19.76 -14.95 -6.69
CA ALA A 140 20.18 -14.44 -8.00
C ALA A 140 21.15 -15.39 -8.70
N LEU A 141 22.15 -15.92 -7.96
CA LEU A 141 23.12 -16.87 -8.50
C LEU A 141 22.49 -18.23 -8.82
N TYR A 142 21.53 -18.70 -8.01
CA TYR A 142 20.79 -19.92 -8.29
C TYR A 142 19.98 -19.79 -9.59
N GLN A 143 19.32 -18.65 -9.80
CA GLN A 143 18.59 -18.38 -11.04
C GLN A 143 19.53 -18.35 -12.25
N LEU A 144 20.71 -17.75 -12.11
CA LEU A 144 21.71 -17.73 -13.17
C LEU A 144 22.16 -19.14 -13.55
N ALA A 145 22.45 -19.98 -12.56
CA ALA A 145 22.87 -21.36 -12.79
C ALA A 145 21.78 -22.19 -13.49
N ASP A 146 20.51 -22.05 -13.08
CA ASP A 146 19.37 -22.70 -13.72
C ASP A 146 19.25 -22.31 -15.20
N TRP A 147 19.45 -21.03 -15.53
CA TRP A 147 19.42 -20.56 -16.91
C TRP A 147 20.64 -21.01 -17.73
N GLN A 148 21.84 -21.01 -17.15
CA GLN A 148 23.04 -21.53 -17.81
C GLN A 148 22.89 -23.01 -18.15
N GLN A 149 22.33 -23.82 -17.23
CA GLN A 149 22.06 -25.23 -17.49
C GLN A 149 21.10 -25.40 -18.66
N LYS A 150 19.97 -24.66 -18.67
CA LYS A 150 18.99 -24.71 -19.76
C LYS A 150 19.58 -24.30 -21.11
N GLN A 151 20.49 -23.33 -21.15
CA GLN A 151 21.16 -22.93 -22.38
C GLN A 151 22.11 -24.01 -22.89
N GLY A 152 22.92 -24.62 -22.01
CA GLY A 152 23.82 -25.71 -22.38
C GLY A 152 23.13 -27.00 -22.83
N GLU A 153 21.85 -27.19 -22.48
CA GLU A 153 21.02 -28.31 -22.98
C GLU A 153 20.44 -28.06 -24.39
N LEU A 154 20.49 -26.82 -24.88
CA LEU A 154 19.93 -26.40 -26.18
C LEU A 154 20.98 -26.30 -27.30
N GLU A 155 22.28 -26.43 -26.98
CA GLU A 155 23.41 -26.53 -27.92
C GLU A 155 23.72 -27.99 -28.32
#